data_AF-A0A074YLS8-F1
#
_entry.id   AF-A0A074YLS8-F1
#
_cell.length_a   1.000
_cell.length_b   1.000
_cell.length_c   1.000
_cell.angle_alpha   90.00
_cell.angle_beta   90.00
_cell.angle_gamma   90.00
#
_symmetry.space_group_name_H-M   'P 1'
#
loop_
_entity.id
_entity.type
_entity.pdbx_description
1 polymer ?
#
loop_
_entity_poly.entity_id
_entity_poly.type
_entity_poly.pdbx_seq_one_letter_code
_entity_poly.pdbx_strand_id
1 'polypeptide(L)'
;MPSTEDESSLTILSLAEPLLAAHDSADRLTRSALDAELEHYKDLFSKLRFSYVEQVTKERFLKAIVAHPPDLVDAAENARLEDHLAQAKAALKAKKHHTNQTVHELQQLATRLAQSHELIQLQTTQLHSLPNDIQNLDATIANLKAAQDTPSDLPMLNLPLHSTTSLLSDKHSELARLDRDLADLQSTLPDKKRRVASLKADLEPIQSRKRSAISDAQEVQKKRGQHALAQDLDERGKWLKSVDTALHLMLLV
;
A
#
# COMPACT_ATOMS: atom_id res chain seq x y z
N MET A 1 -29.52 66.05 -60.52
CA MET A 1 -30.13 64.85 -61.11
C MET A 1 -29.48 63.63 -60.45
N PRO A 2 -30.03 63.13 -59.34
CA PRO A 2 -29.52 61.93 -58.67
C PRO A 2 -30.40 60.70 -58.94
N SER A 3 -29.73 59.61 -59.30
CA SER A 3 -30.00 58.20 -59.05
C SER A 3 -31.44 57.66 -59.13
N THR A 4 -31.73 56.98 -60.24
CA THR A 4 -32.73 55.89 -60.32
C THR A 4 -32.01 54.58 -59.97
N GLU A 5 -31.98 54.21 -58.69
CA GLU A 5 -31.52 52.90 -58.23
C GLU A 5 -32.73 52.02 -57.90
N ASP A 6 -32.81 50.89 -58.60
CA ASP A 6 -33.34 49.60 -58.16
C ASP A 6 -34.70 49.54 -57.42
N GLU A 7 -35.79 49.91 -58.11
CA GLU A 7 -37.13 49.38 -57.81
C GLU A 7 -37.42 48.09 -58.58
N SER A 8 -36.52 47.11 -58.49
CA SER A 8 -36.85 45.74 -58.88
C SER A 8 -37.87 45.19 -57.88
N SER A 9 -39.15 45.32 -58.23
CA SER A 9 -40.28 44.89 -57.42
C SER A 9 -40.12 43.44 -56.94
N LEU A 10 -39.80 43.28 -55.65
CA LEU A 10 -39.71 42.00 -54.93
C LEU A 10 -41.11 41.36 -54.88
N THR A 11 -41.50 40.74 -55.98
CA THR A 11 -42.79 40.06 -56.13
C THR A 11 -42.64 38.67 -55.51
N ILE A 12 -43.67 38.16 -54.84
CA ILE A 12 -43.65 36.83 -54.17
C ILE A 12 -43.09 35.72 -55.10
N LEU A 13 -43.37 35.82 -56.40
CA LEU A 13 -42.88 34.91 -57.42
C LEU A 13 -41.35 34.93 -57.59
N SER A 14 -40.69 36.09 -57.53
CA SER A 14 -39.23 36.18 -57.66
C SER A 14 -38.49 35.72 -56.41
N LEU A 15 -39.13 35.79 -55.24
CA LEU A 15 -38.59 35.22 -54.00
C LEU A 15 -38.81 33.70 -53.87
N ALA A 16 -39.79 33.13 -54.57
CA ALA A 16 -40.08 31.70 -54.53
C ALA A 16 -39.25 30.87 -55.53
N GLU A 17 -38.63 31.52 -56.52
CA GLU A 17 -37.86 30.89 -57.59
C GLU A 17 -36.60 30.12 -57.09
N PRO A 18 -35.82 30.61 -56.11
CA PRO A 18 -34.70 29.85 -55.53
C PRO A 18 -35.14 28.58 -54.77
N LEU A 19 -36.35 28.57 -54.20
CA LEU A 19 -36.92 27.42 -53.49
C LEU A 19 -37.30 26.27 -54.44
N LEU A 20 -37.69 26.61 -55.68
CA LEU A 20 -38.02 25.62 -56.72
C LEU A 20 -36.75 25.05 -57.38
N ALA A 21 -35.68 25.84 -57.49
CA ALA A 21 -34.41 25.42 -58.08
C ALA A 21 -33.54 24.54 -57.16
N ALA A 22 -33.76 24.59 -55.84
CA ALA A 22 -32.92 23.89 -54.86
C ALA A 22 -33.14 22.36 -54.75
N HIS A 23 -34.10 21.79 -55.49
CA HIS A 23 -34.44 20.36 -55.39
C HIS A 23 -33.45 19.41 -56.09
N ASP A 24 -32.45 19.93 -56.81
CA ASP A 24 -31.63 19.14 -57.76
C ASP A 24 -30.14 18.99 -57.39
N SER A 25 -29.72 19.29 -56.16
CA SER A 25 -28.29 19.27 -55.77
C SER A 25 -27.97 18.18 -54.73
N ALA A 26 -27.66 16.96 -55.20
CA ALA A 26 -27.28 15.81 -54.37
C ALA A 26 -25.89 15.92 -53.69
N ASP A 27 -25.17 17.04 -53.84
CA ASP A 27 -23.75 17.19 -53.44
C ASP A 27 -23.53 17.98 -52.11
N ARG A 28 -24.57 18.10 -51.27
CA ARG A 28 -24.63 19.03 -50.11
C ARG A 28 -24.50 18.40 -48.71
N LEU A 29 -23.84 17.26 -48.57
CA LEU A 29 -23.89 16.46 -47.32
C LEU A 29 -22.87 16.84 -46.23
N THR A 30 -22.30 18.05 -46.22
CA THR A 30 -21.47 18.50 -45.08
C THR A 30 -22.31 19.26 -44.06
N ARG A 31 -22.12 18.96 -42.76
CA ARG A 31 -22.86 19.60 -41.65
C ARG A 31 -22.82 21.14 -41.69
N SER A 32 -21.67 21.69 -42.08
CA SER A 32 -21.49 23.14 -42.26
C SER A 32 -22.30 23.71 -43.42
N ALA A 33 -22.40 23.00 -44.55
CA ALA A 33 -23.23 23.41 -45.68
C ALA A 33 -24.72 23.35 -45.33
N LEU A 34 -25.14 22.33 -44.57
CA LEU A 34 -26.53 22.20 -44.10
C LEU A 34 -26.93 23.35 -43.15
N ASP A 35 -26.05 23.73 -42.24
CA ASP A 35 -26.29 24.84 -41.31
C ASP A 35 -26.38 26.19 -42.04
N ALA A 36 -25.51 26.43 -43.02
CA ALA A 36 -25.54 27.63 -43.84
C ALA A 36 -26.82 27.71 -44.71
N GLU A 37 -27.28 26.57 -45.25
CA GLU A 37 -28.50 26.51 -46.04
C GLU A 37 -29.76 26.70 -45.18
N LEU A 38 -29.80 26.13 -43.98
CA LEU A 38 -30.88 26.37 -43.01
C LEU A 38 -30.98 27.84 -42.65
N GLU A 39 -29.85 28.52 -42.45
CA GLU A 39 -29.86 29.95 -42.16
C GLU A 39 -30.33 30.79 -43.35
N HIS A 40 -29.93 30.41 -44.57
CA HIS A 40 -30.42 31.02 -45.79
C HIS A 40 -31.95 30.86 -45.95
N TYR A 41 -32.51 29.68 -45.71
CA TYR A 41 -33.95 29.47 -45.78
C TYR A 41 -34.70 30.22 -44.69
N LYS A 42 -34.17 30.32 -43.47
CA LYS A 42 -34.79 31.13 -42.41
C LYS A 42 -34.92 32.59 -42.83
N ASP A 43 -33.89 33.16 -43.44
CA ASP A 43 -33.92 34.53 -43.93
C ASP A 43 -34.90 34.68 -45.10
N LEU A 44 -34.88 33.75 -46.06
CA LEU A 44 -35.82 33.74 -47.19
C LEU A 44 -37.28 33.63 -46.73
N PHE A 45 -37.59 32.69 -45.83
CA PHE A 45 -38.94 32.54 -45.29
C PHE A 45 -39.36 33.74 -44.45
N SER A 46 -38.42 34.40 -43.76
CA SER A 46 -38.70 35.63 -43.02
C SER A 46 -39.10 36.78 -43.96
N LYS A 47 -38.37 36.93 -45.08
CA LYS A 47 -38.67 37.90 -46.14
C LYS A 47 -39.98 37.58 -46.85
N LEU A 48 -40.22 36.31 -47.18
CA LEU A 48 -41.46 35.85 -47.81
C LEU A 48 -42.66 36.07 -46.90
N ARG A 49 -42.53 35.77 -45.61
CA ARG A 49 -43.58 36.03 -44.61
C ARG A 49 -43.89 37.53 -44.51
N PHE A 50 -42.88 38.39 -44.50
CA PHE A 50 -43.07 39.84 -44.48
C PHE A 50 -43.81 40.33 -45.73
N SER A 51 -43.33 39.95 -46.92
CA SER A 51 -43.94 40.31 -48.20
C SER A 51 -45.39 39.82 -48.31
N TYR A 52 -45.66 38.58 -47.91
CA TYR A 52 -47.01 38.02 -47.91
C TYR A 52 -47.96 38.77 -46.97
N VAL A 53 -47.53 39.01 -45.72
CA VAL A 53 -48.36 39.75 -44.74
C VAL A 53 -48.62 41.16 -45.24
N GLU A 54 -47.61 41.84 -45.80
CA GLU A 54 -47.77 43.17 -46.39
C GLU A 54 -48.78 43.16 -47.55
N GLN A 55 -48.64 42.22 -48.49
CA GLN A 55 -49.53 42.11 -49.64
C GLN A 55 -50.98 41.83 -49.23
N VAL A 56 -51.20 40.85 -48.34
CA VAL A 56 -52.54 40.53 -47.84
C VAL A 56 -53.15 41.71 -47.10
N THR A 57 -52.34 42.47 -46.35
CA THR A 57 -52.82 43.67 -45.64
C THR A 57 -53.20 44.77 -46.62
N LYS A 58 -52.38 45.03 -47.65
CA LYS A 58 -52.69 45.99 -48.72
C LYS A 58 -53.97 45.61 -49.45
N GLU A 59 -54.12 44.34 -49.84
CA GLU A 59 -55.32 43.85 -50.52
C GLU A 59 -56.57 43.97 -49.64
N ARG A 60 -56.47 43.57 -48.37
CA ARG A 60 -57.57 43.68 -47.41
C ARG A 60 -57.97 45.13 -47.17
N PHE A 61 -57.00 46.04 -47.05
CA PHE A 61 -57.25 47.47 -46.92
C PHE A 61 -58.00 48.02 -48.14
N LEU A 62 -57.54 47.72 -49.35
CA LEU A 62 -58.21 48.13 -50.58
C LEU A 62 -59.64 47.58 -50.68
N LYS A 63 -59.85 46.30 -50.31
CA LYS A 63 -61.20 45.72 -50.26
C LYS A 63 -62.09 46.41 -49.23
N ALA A 64 -61.57 46.75 -48.06
CA ALA A 64 -62.32 47.38 -46.98
C ALA A 64 -62.78 48.81 -47.34
N ILE A 65 -61.94 49.59 -48.01
CA ILE A 65 -62.29 50.97 -48.44
C ILE A 65 -63.22 51.00 -49.67
N VAL A 66 -63.16 49.99 -50.54
CA VAL A 66 -64.01 49.89 -51.75
C VAL A 66 -65.35 49.21 -51.45
N ALA A 67 -65.52 48.60 -50.28
CA ALA A 67 -66.80 48.00 -49.87
C ALA A 67 -67.91 49.06 -49.70
N HIS A 68 -69.16 48.65 -49.88
CA HIS A 68 -70.35 49.50 -49.67
C HIS A 68 -71.30 48.83 -48.66
N PRO A 69 -71.40 49.35 -47.41
CA PRO A 69 -70.65 50.47 -46.83
C PRO A 69 -69.17 50.13 -46.55
N PRO A 70 -68.27 51.14 -46.50
CA PRO A 70 -66.85 50.91 -46.22
C PRO A 70 -66.68 50.37 -44.79
N ASP A 71 -65.93 49.27 -44.67
CA ASP A 71 -65.64 48.61 -43.40
C ASP A 71 -64.40 49.25 -42.76
N LEU A 72 -64.62 50.29 -41.97
CA LEU A 72 -63.56 51.00 -41.25
C LEU A 72 -63.44 50.43 -39.85
N VAL A 73 -62.21 50.18 -39.41
CA VAL A 73 -61.93 49.71 -38.06
C VAL A 73 -62.36 50.79 -37.06
N ASP A 74 -63.29 50.43 -36.17
CA ASP A 74 -63.73 51.30 -35.09
C ASP A 74 -62.63 51.44 -34.02
N ALA A 75 -62.37 52.67 -33.57
CA ALA A 75 -61.38 52.97 -32.54
C ALA A 75 -61.73 52.27 -31.21
N ALA A 76 -63.02 52.11 -30.90
CA ALA A 76 -63.46 51.42 -29.70
C ALA A 76 -63.19 49.90 -29.77
N GLU A 77 -63.38 49.29 -30.94
CA GLU A 77 -63.07 47.88 -31.16
C GLU A 77 -61.56 47.63 -31.14
N ASN A 78 -60.77 48.53 -31.72
CA ASN A 78 -59.30 48.46 -31.64
C ASN A 78 -58.80 48.51 -30.20
N ALA A 79 -59.31 49.44 -29.38
CA ALA A 79 -58.95 49.54 -27.97
C ALA A 79 -59.30 48.24 -27.19
N ARG A 80 -60.46 47.64 -27.47
CA ARG A 80 -60.85 46.34 -26.88
C ARG A 80 -59.92 45.20 -27.29
N LEU A 81 -59.56 45.13 -28.57
CA LEU A 81 -58.64 44.12 -29.08
C LEU A 81 -57.23 44.29 -28.51
N GLU A 82 -56.76 45.54 -28.34
CA GLU A 82 -55.50 45.85 -27.69
C GLU A 82 -55.46 45.39 -26.23
N ASP A 83 -56.53 45.64 -25.47
CA ASP A 83 -56.66 45.17 -24.09
C ASP A 83 -56.67 43.64 -23.99
N HIS A 84 -57.45 42.96 -24.84
CA HIS A 84 -57.48 41.51 -24.87
C HIS A 84 -56.12 40.91 -25.25
N LEU A 85 -55.44 41.53 -26.22
CA LEU A 85 -54.12 41.10 -26.68
C LEU A 85 -53.06 41.34 -25.60
N ALA A 86 -53.13 42.43 -24.85
CA ALA A 86 -52.28 42.68 -23.69
C ALA A 86 -52.44 41.60 -22.61
N GLN A 87 -53.69 41.25 -22.28
CA GLN A 87 -54.00 40.17 -21.32
C GLN A 87 -53.50 38.81 -21.82
N ALA A 88 -53.78 38.46 -23.08
CA ALA A 88 -53.32 37.21 -23.68
C ALA A 88 -51.79 37.12 -23.74
N LYS A 89 -51.10 38.21 -24.05
CA LYS A 89 -49.63 38.29 -24.02
C LYS A 89 -49.08 38.10 -22.61
N ALA A 90 -49.71 38.70 -21.60
CA ALA A 90 -49.30 38.54 -20.21
C ALA A 90 -49.46 37.07 -19.75
N ALA A 91 -50.61 36.45 -20.04
CA ALA A 91 -50.86 35.05 -19.74
C ALA A 91 -49.88 34.12 -20.45
N LEU A 92 -49.58 34.37 -21.73
CA LEU A 92 -48.61 33.59 -22.50
C LEU A 92 -47.20 33.73 -21.93
N LYS A 93 -46.78 34.93 -21.54
CA LYS A 93 -45.47 35.16 -20.91
C LYS A 93 -45.35 34.42 -19.58
N ALA A 94 -46.38 34.48 -18.74
CA ALA A 94 -46.42 33.76 -17.47
C ALA A 94 -46.32 32.24 -17.70
N LYS A 95 -47.09 31.69 -18.64
CA LYS A 95 -47.05 30.26 -18.97
C LYS A 95 -45.69 29.84 -19.53
N LYS A 96 -45.10 30.64 -20.42
CA LYS A 96 -43.76 30.38 -20.97
C LYS A 96 -42.70 30.37 -19.87
N HIS A 97 -42.78 31.32 -18.93
CA HIS A 97 -41.86 31.36 -17.80
C HIS A 97 -41.99 30.12 -16.92
N HIS A 98 -43.22 29.75 -16.56
CA HIS A 98 -43.50 28.55 -15.77
C HIS A 98 -42.99 27.28 -16.46
N THR A 99 -43.30 27.08 -17.75
CA THR A 99 -42.80 25.93 -18.51
C THR A 99 -41.27 25.90 -18.55
N ASN A 100 -40.61 27.05 -18.76
CA ASN A 100 -39.15 27.11 -18.75
C ASN A 100 -38.55 26.74 -17.38
N GLN A 101 -39.18 27.16 -16.28
CA GLN A 101 -38.78 26.76 -14.93
C GLN A 101 -38.92 25.25 -14.74
N THR A 102 -40.06 24.67 -15.11
CA THR A 102 -40.28 23.21 -15.01
C THR A 102 -39.30 22.42 -15.86
N VAL A 103 -39.00 22.87 -17.09
CA VAL A 103 -37.97 22.22 -17.93
C VAL A 103 -36.61 22.27 -17.26
N HIS A 104 -36.25 23.41 -16.67
CA HIS A 104 -34.97 23.54 -15.97
C HIS A 104 -34.89 22.60 -14.76
N GLU A 105 -35.94 22.51 -13.95
CA GLU A 105 -36.03 21.59 -12.83
C GLU A 105 -35.91 20.12 -13.28
N LEU A 106 -36.62 19.74 -14.35
CA LEU A 106 -36.54 18.39 -14.94
C LEU A 106 -35.13 18.07 -15.43
N GLN A 107 -34.44 19.03 -16.06
CA GLN A 107 -33.06 18.85 -16.50
C GLN A 107 -32.13 18.61 -15.31
N GLN A 108 -32.26 19.39 -14.24
CA GLN A 108 -31.46 19.18 -13.03
C GLN A 108 -31.72 17.81 -12.41
N LEU A 109 -32.97 17.38 -12.32
CA LEU A 109 -33.35 16.07 -11.80
C LEU A 109 -32.81 14.95 -12.69
N ALA A 110 -32.90 15.08 -14.01
CA ALA A 110 -32.38 14.10 -14.96
C ALA A 110 -30.86 13.94 -14.82
N THR A 111 -30.11 15.05 -14.67
CA THR A 111 -28.65 14.99 -14.46
C THR A 111 -28.30 14.29 -13.14
N ARG A 112 -28.99 14.63 -12.04
CA ARG A 112 -28.77 13.96 -10.74
C ARG A 112 -29.10 12.47 -10.81
N LEU A 113 -30.20 12.12 -11.47
CA LEU A 113 -30.63 10.74 -11.64
C LEU A 113 -29.58 9.95 -12.44
N ALA A 114 -29.11 10.49 -13.56
CA ALA A 114 -28.07 9.87 -14.38
C ALA A 114 -26.79 9.60 -13.58
N GLN A 115 -26.32 10.58 -12.80
CA GLN A 115 -25.14 10.42 -11.93
C GLN A 115 -25.35 9.33 -10.86
N SER A 116 -26.53 9.32 -10.22
CA SER A 116 -26.84 8.30 -9.20
C SER A 116 -26.91 6.90 -9.80
N HIS A 117 -27.47 6.77 -11.01
CA HIS A 117 -27.58 5.51 -11.71
C HIS A 117 -26.20 4.98 -12.14
N GLU A 118 -25.32 5.84 -12.64
CA GLU A 118 -23.94 5.47 -12.98
C GLU A 118 -23.19 4.95 -11.74
N LEU A 119 -23.32 5.63 -10.60
CA LEU A 119 -22.71 5.18 -9.34
C LEU A 119 -23.25 3.81 -8.90
N ILE A 120 -24.57 3.61 -8.95
CA ILE A 120 -25.19 2.34 -8.58
C ILE A 120 -24.75 1.23 -9.53
N GLN A 121 -24.63 1.51 -10.83
CA GLN A 121 -24.11 0.54 -11.81
C GLN A 121 -22.67 0.15 -11.48
N LEU A 122 -21.79 1.11 -11.19
CA LEU A 122 -20.41 0.83 -10.79
C LEU A 122 -20.34 -0.02 -9.51
N GLN A 123 -21.14 0.31 -8.51
CA GLN A 123 -21.21 -0.49 -7.28
C GLN A 123 -21.72 -1.90 -7.57
N THR A 124 -22.75 -2.02 -8.41
CA THR A 124 -23.32 -3.33 -8.79
C THR A 124 -22.29 -4.20 -9.51
N THR A 125 -21.48 -3.65 -10.41
CA THR A 125 -20.43 -4.42 -11.09
C THR A 125 -19.34 -4.88 -10.11
N GLN A 126 -18.94 -4.02 -9.17
CA GLN A 126 -18.00 -4.39 -8.09
C GLN A 126 -18.56 -5.48 -7.17
N LEU A 127 -19.85 -5.37 -6.79
CA LEU A 127 -20.52 -6.42 -6.01
C LEU A 127 -20.62 -7.74 -6.77
N HIS A 128 -20.70 -7.69 -8.11
CA HIS A 128 -20.75 -8.91 -8.92
C HIS A 128 -19.39 -9.60 -9.05
N SER A 129 -18.26 -8.87 -8.96
CA SER A 129 -16.92 -9.47 -8.97
C SER A 129 -16.51 -10.07 -7.61
N LEU A 130 -17.02 -9.50 -6.52
CA LEU A 130 -16.64 -9.86 -5.15
C LEU A 130 -16.79 -11.37 -4.81
N PRO A 131 -17.87 -12.07 -5.21
CA PRO A 131 -18.02 -13.50 -4.94
C PRO A 131 -16.91 -14.35 -5.56
N ASN A 132 -16.46 -14.01 -6.77
CA ASN A 132 -15.35 -14.72 -7.42
C ASN A 132 -14.04 -14.46 -6.68
N ASP A 133 -13.80 -13.22 -6.26
CA ASP A 133 -12.61 -12.87 -5.47
C ASP A 133 -12.59 -13.61 -4.13
N ILE A 134 -13.74 -13.70 -3.45
CA ILE A 134 -13.88 -14.48 -2.21
C ILE A 134 -13.58 -15.96 -2.47
N GLN A 135 -14.14 -16.56 -3.52
CA GLN A 135 -13.86 -17.96 -3.86
C GLN A 135 -12.38 -18.20 -4.17
N ASN A 136 -11.73 -17.27 -4.88
CA ASN A 136 -10.29 -17.33 -5.17
C ASN A 136 -9.45 -17.22 -3.88
N LEU A 137 -9.84 -16.35 -2.96
CA LEU A 137 -9.18 -16.20 -1.66
C LEU A 137 -9.37 -17.44 -0.79
N ASP A 138 -10.58 -18.01 -0.74
CA ASP A 138 -10.86 -19.25 -0.02
C ASP A 138 -10.06 -20.44 -0.57
N ALA A 139 -9.98 -20.57 -1.90
CA ALA A 139 -9.14 -21.58 -2.55
C ALA A 139 -7.64 -21.37 -2.21
N THR A 140 -7.18 -20.13 -2.19
CA THR A 140 -5.80 -19.79 -1.83
C THR A 140 -5.53 -20.13 -0.36
N ILE A 141 -6.44 -19.80 0.56
CA ILE A 141 -6.34 -20.13 1.97
C ILE A 141 -6.33 -21.65 2.17
N ALA A 142 -7.20 -22.39 1.47
CA ALA A 142 -7.23 -23.84 1.53
C ALA A 142 -5.91 -24.46 1.03
N ASN A 143 -5.35 -23.95 -0.07
CA ASN A 143 -4.06 -24.39 -0.60
C ASN A 143 -2.90 -24.08 0.36
N LEU A 144 -2.89 -22.89 0.96
CA LEU A 144 -1.85 -22.50 1.93
C LEU A 144 -1.94 -23.35 3.21
N LYS A 145 -3.15 -23.65 3.69
CA LYS A 145 -3.36 -24.56 4.82
C LYS A 145 -2.89 -25.97 4.49
N ALA A 146 -3.26 -26.51 3.32
CA ALA A 146 -2.79 -27.82 2.89
C ALA A 146 -1.26 -27.89 2.74
N ALA A 147 -0.62 -26.82 2.24
CA ALA A 147 0.83 -26.73 2.17
C ALA A 147 1.49 -26.64 3.57
N GLN A 148 0.84 -25.95 4.52
CA GLN A 148 1.30 -25.85 5.90
C GLN A 148 1.13 -27.16 6.68
N ASP A 149 0.08 -27.92 6.38
CA ASP A 149 -0.24 -29.20 7.03
C ASP A 149 0.71 -30.34 6.63
N THR A 150 1.70 -30.11 5.76
CA THR A 150 2.81 -31.06 5.54
C THR A 150 3.77 -30.92 6.72
N PRO A 151 3.65 -31.74 7.78
CA PRO A 151 4.40 -31.54 8.99
C PRO A 151 5.85 -31.94 8.69
N SER A 152 6.80 -31.07 9.03
CA SER A 152 8.19 -31.50 9.05
C SER A 152 8.36 -32.56 10.15
N ASP A 153 9.21 -33.56 9.93
CA ASP A 153 9.51 -34.61 10.93
C ASP A 153 10.06 -34.04 12.25
N LEU A 154 10.53 -32.79 12.25
CA LEU A 154 11.03 -32.10 13.43
C LEU A 154 9.94 -31.21 14.06
N PRO A 155 9.50 -31.50 15.31
CA PRO A 155 8.46 -30.73 16.00
C PRO A 155 8.77 -29.24 16.14
N MET A 156 10.06 -28.88 16.18
CA MET A 156 10.54 -27.49 16.26
C MET A 156 10.28 -26.66 15.00
N LEU A 157 10.10 -27.31 13.85
CA LEU A 157 9.81 -26.66 12.57
C LEU A 157 8.30 -26.47 12.32
N ASN A 158 7.45 -27.08 13.14
CA ASN A 158 6.00 -26.98 13.04
C ASN A 158 5.42 -25.93 14.02
N LEU A 159 6.27 -25.08 14.62
CA LEU A 159 5.79 -24.04 15.52
C LEU A 159 5.18 -22.85 14.76
N PRO A 160 4.11 -22.23 15.32
CA PRO A 160 3.59 -20.96 14.83
C PRO A 160 4.67 -19.88 14.85
N LEU A 161 4.60 -18.93 13.92
CA LEU A 161 5.60 -17.87 13.75
C LEU A 161 5.97 -17.15 15.05
N HIS A 162 4.98 -16.80 15.87
CA HIS A 162 5.20 -16.14 17.16
C HIS A 162 6.00 -17.02 18.15
N SER A 163 5.73 -18.33 18.17
CA SER A 163 6.46 -19.25 19.04
C SER A 163 7.90 -19.45 18.55
N THR A 164 8.11 -19.46 17.23
CA THR A 164 9.44 -19.53 16.61
C THR A 164 10.27 -18.28 16.88
N THR A 165 9.68 -17.08 16.80
CA THR A 165 10.40 -15.83 17.13
C THR A 165 10.74 -15.73 18.61
N SER A 166 9.85 -16.17 19.50
CA SER A 166 10.12 -16.26 20.94
C SER A 166 11.29 -17.21 21.22
N LEU A 167 11.23 -18.43 20.67
CA LEU A 167 12.29 -19.42 20.84
C LEU A 167 13.64 -18.93 20.29
N LEU A 168 13.63 -18.24 19.15
CA LEU A 168 14.84 -17.66 18.55
C LEU A 168 15.42 -16.55 19.43
N SER A 169 14.57 -15.72 20.05
CA SER A 169 14.99 -14.71 21.02
C SER A 169 15.62 -15.35 22.27
N ASP A 170 14.99 -16.39 22.82
CA ASP A 170 15.52 -17.14 23.97
C ASP A 170 16.89 -17.74 23.65
N LYS A 171 17.02 -18.40 22.50
CA LYS A 171 18.30 -18.99 22.05
C LYS A 171 19.37 -17.95 21.82
N HIS A 172 19.01 -16.79 21.28
CA HIS A 172 19.96 -15.69 21.11
C HIS A 172 20.44 -15.13 22.47
N SER A 173 19.55 -15.03 23.45
CA SER A 173 19.91 -14.61 24.80
C SER A 173 20.81 -15.64 25.51
N GLU A 174 20.56 -16.93 25.30
CA GLU A 174 21.37 -18.03 25.81
C GLU A 174 22.77 -18.00 25.20
N LEU A 175 22.89 -17.85 23.87
CA LEU A 175 24.18 -17.69 23.20
C LEU A 175 24.94 -16.47 23.70
N ALA A 176 24.29 -15.31 23.82
CA ALA A 176 24.91 -14.10 24.35
C ALA A 176 25.36 -14.23 25.81
N ARG A 177 24.73 -15.12 26.59
CA ARG A 177 25.19 -15.48 27.93
C ARG A 177 26.39 -16.43 27.88
N LEU A 178 26.34 -17.48 27.07
CA LEU A 178 27.46 -18.41 26.91
C LEU A 178 28.73 -17.70 26.39
N ASP A 179 28.58 -16.74 25.47
CA ASP A 179 29.71 -15.95 24.95
C ASP A 179 30.36 -15.09 26.05
N ARG A 180 29.55 -14.52 26.95
CA ARG A 180 30.06 -13.79 28.12
C ARG A 180 30.78 -14.72 29.09
N ASP A 181 30.16 -15.86 29.41
CA ASP A 181 30.77 -16.86 30.30
C ASP A 181 32.09 -17.38 29.72
N LEU A 182 32.16 -17.60 28.39
CA LEU A 182 33.38 -17.98 27.68
C LEU A 182 34.45 -16.89 27.74
N ALA A 183 34.09 -15.62 27.53
CA ALA A 183 35.03 -14.51 27.63
C ALA A 183 35.61 -14.37 29.05
N ASP A 184 34.78 -14.52 30.08
CA ASP A 184 35.20 -14.50 31.49
C ASP A 184 36.13 -15.68 31.81
N LEU A 185 35.80 -16.89 31.36
CA LEU A 185 36.65 -18.07 31.50
C LEU A 185 37.98 -17.90 30.77
N GLN A 186 37.98 -17.37 29.55
CA GLN A 186 39.18 -17.10 28.78
C GLN A 186 40.09 -16.05 29.45
N SER A 187 39.51 -15.03 30.10
CA SER A 187 40.26 -14.01 30.83
C SER A 187 40.87 -14.53 32.14
N THR A 188 40.19 -15.43 32.84
CA THR A 188 40.64 -15.98 34.14
C THR A 188 41.60 -17.15 34.00
N LEU A 189 41.55 -17.89 32.88
CA LEU A 189 42.44 -19.01 32.55
C LEU A 189 43.94 -18.66 32.66
N PRO A 190 44.47 -17.56 32.07
CA PRO A 190 45.89 -17.23 32.17
C PRO A 190 46.34 -16.95 33.60
N ASP A 191 45.52 -16.28 34.41
CA ASP A 191 45.88 -15.98 35.79
C ASP A 191 45.85 -17.22 36.68
N LYS A 192 44.88 -18.12 36.48
CA LYS A 192 44.90 -19.44 37.13
C LYS A 192 46.11 -20.26 36.70
N LYS A 193 46.48 -20.24 35.40
CA LYS A 193 47.71 -20.89 34.91
C LYS A 193 48.96 -20.31 35.57
N ARG A 194 49.07 -18.98 35.69
CA ARG A 194 50.16 -18.31 36.41
C ARG A 194 50.20 -18.70 37.89
N ARG A 195 49.04 -18.75 38.56
CA ARG A 195 48.96 -19.16 39.97
C ARG A 195 49.40 -20.61 40.18
N VAL A 196 48.99 -21.52 39.29
CA VAL A 196 49.44 -22.92 39.32
C VAL A 196 50.95 -23.01 39.06
N ALA A 197 51.48 -22.24 38.10
CA ALA A 197 52.92 -22.20 37.83
C ALA A 197 53.72 -21.69 39.03
N SER A 198 53.26 -20.62 39.70
CA SER A 198 53.87 -20.10 40.93
C SER A 198 53.81 -21.13 42.07
N LEU A 199 52.66 -21.74 42.32
CA LEU A 199 52.54 -22.78 43.36
C LEU A 199 53.43 -23.99 43.09
N LYS A 200 53.59 -24.38 41.82
CA LYS A 200 54.55 -25.44 41.43
C LYS A 200 55.99 -25.02 41.70
N ALA A 201 56.36 -23.78 41.38
CA ALA A 201 57.68 -23.23 41.67
C ALA A 201 57.96 -23.15 43.18
N ASP A 202 56.96 -22.78 44.00
CA ASP A 202 57.10 -22.73 45.47
C ASP A 202 57.18 -24.14 46.10
N LEU A 203 56.54 -25.12 45.48
CA LEU A 203 56.52 -26.50 45.96
C LEU A 203 57.84 -27.25 45.66
N GLU A 204 58.53 -26.89 44.57
CA GLU A 204 59.83 -27.47 44.20
C GLU A 204 60.91 -27.36 45.32
N PRO A 205 61.20 -26.18 45.90
CA PRO A 205 62.18 -26.05 46.98
C PRO A 205 61.72 -26.71 48.28
N ILE A 206 60.41 -26.78 48.55
CA ILE A 206 59.89 -27.50 49.72
C ILE A 206 60.11 -29.01 49.53
N GLN A 207 59.87 -29.53 48.33
CA GLN A 207 60.15 -30.93 48.00
C GLN A 207 61.65 -31.25 48.00
N SER A 208 62.51 -30.33 47.55
CA SER A 208 63.97 -30.53 47.62
C SER A 208 64.45 -30.51 49.07
N ARG A 209 63.99 -29.56 49.89
CA ARG A 209 64.23 -29.54 51.35
C ARG A 209 63.75 -30.80 52.05
N LYS A 210 62.56 -31.30 51.71
CA LYS A 210 62.05 -32.58 52.23
C LYS A 210 62.97 -33.74 51.82
N ARG A 211 63.42 -33.79 50.57
CA ARG A 211 64.35 -34.81 50.07
C ARG A 211 65.69 -34.76 50.80
N SER A 212 66.27 -33.57 50.98
CA SER A 212 67.50 -33.37 51.75
C SER A 212 67.33 -33.76 53.22
N ALA A 213 66.25 -33.35 53.88
CA ALA A 213 65.98 -33.75 55.26
C ALA A 213 65.81 -35.27 55.43
N ILE A 214 65.20 -35.94 54.45
CA ILE A 214 65.10 -37.41 54.43
C ILE A 214 66.47 -38.05 54.23
N SER A 215 67.31 -37.55 53.30
CA SER A 215 68.66 -38.08 53.13
C SER A 215 69.51 -37.86 54.37
N ASP A 216 69.43 -36.68 54.99
CA ASP A 216 70.15 -36.37 56.23
C ASP A 216 69.71 -37.30 57.37
N ALA A 217 68.39 -37.54 57.51
CA ALA A 217 67.87 -38.49 58.50
C ALA A 217 68.32 -39.93 58.22
N GLN A 218 68.37 -40.36 56.96
CA GLN A 218 68.88 -41.67 56.56
C GLN A 218 70.39 -41.79 56.82
N GLU A 219 71.17 -40.75 56.60
CA GLU A 219 72.60 -40.72 56.92
C GLU A 219 72.85 -40.77 58.43
N VAL A 220 72.05 -40.05 59.23
CA VAL A 220 72.11 -40.15 60.70
C VAL A 220 71.71 -41.54 61.17
N GLN A 221 70.70 -42.18 60.56
CA GLN A 221 70.37 -43.58 60.84
C GLN A 221 71.50 -44.54 60.45
N LYS A 222 72.14 -44.35 59.28
CA LYS A 222 73.29 -45.16 58.86
C LYS A 222 74.49 -44.98 59.80
N LYS A 223 74.78 -43.75 60.24
CA LYS A 223 75.83 -43.46 61.23
C LYS A 223 75.51 -44.07 62.60
N ARG A 224 74.24 -44.06 63.03
CA ARG A 224 73.79 -44.77 64.24
C ARG A 224 73.90 -46.29 64.09
N GLY A 225 73.57 -46.85 62.93
CA GLY A 225 73.74 -48.27 62.62
C GLY A 225 75.20 -48.71 62.56
N GLN A 226 76.09 -47.87 62.01
CA GLN A 226 77.54 -48.10 61.98
C GLN A 226 78.18 -47.97 63.37
N HIS A 227 77.74 -47.02 64.20
CA HIS A 227 78.18 -46.92 65.59
C HIS A 227 77.71 -48.12 66.44
N ALA A 228 76.48 -48.60 66.22
CA ALA A 228 75.99 -49.81 66.87
C ALA A 228 76.76 -51.07 66.43
N LEU A 229 77.11 -51.18 65.14
CA LEU A 229 77.95 -52.27 64.63
C LEU A 229 79.37 -52.22 65.20
N ALA A 230 79.94 -51.02 65.37
CA ALA A 230 81.26 -50.85 65.97
C ALA A 230 81.27 -51.23 67.46
N GLN A 231 80.21 -50.90 68.22
CA GLN A 231 80.07 -51.37 69.60
C GLN A 231 79.91 -52.90 69.69
N ASP A 232 79.12 -53.52 68.81
CA ASP A 232 78.94 -54.97 68.77
C ASP A 232 80.25 -55.72 68.41
N LEU A 233 81.08 -55.14 67.53
CA LEU A 233 82.41 -55.67 67.20
C LEU A 233 83.40 -55.50 68.37
N ASP A 234 83.36 -54.39 69.10
CA ASP A 234 84.18 -54.19 70.31
C ASP A 234 83.78 -55.14 71.45
N GLU A 235 82.49 -55.40 71.63
CA GLU A 235 81.99 -56.37 72.61
C GLU A 235 82.40 -57.81 72.25
N ARG A 236 82.31 -58.19 70.98
CA ARG A 236 82.81 -59.49 70.49
C ARG A 236 84.33 -59.60 70.58
N GLY A 237 85.07 -58.53 70.32
CA GLY A 237 86.53 -58.49 70.49
C GLY A 237 86.97 -58.66 71.94
N LYS A 238 86.23 -58.07 72.89
CA LYS A 238 86.43 -58.29 74.34
C LYS A 238 86.08 -59.72 74.75
N TRP A 239 84.98 -60.28 74.23
CA TRP A 239 84.59 -61.66 74.49
C TRP A 239 85.64 -62.65 73.98
N LEU A 240 86.10 -62.52 72.74
CA LEU A 240 87.13 -63.38 72.16
C LEU A 240 88.46 -63.30 72.92
N LYS A 241 88.87 -62.12 73.38
CA LYS A 241 90.04 -61.98 74.27
C LYS A 241 89.83 -62.67 75.63
N SER A 242 88.62 -62.62 76.19
CA SER A 242 88.30 -63.35 77.43
C SER A 242 88.31 -64.87 77.24
N VAL A 243 87.87 -65.34 76.07
CA VAL A 243 87.87 -66.77 75.70
C VAL A 243 89.29 -67.26 75.41
N ASP A 244 90.12 -66.46 74.73
CA ASP A 244 91.52 -66.77 74.45
C ASP A 244 92.36 -66.83 75.74
N THR A 245 92.14 -65.90 76.67
CA THR A 245 92.77 -65.95 78.01
C THR A 245 92.29 -67.14 78.83
N ALA A 246 91.00 -67.53 78.73
CA ALA A 246 90.49 -68.75 79.36
C ALA A 246 91.06 -70.04 78.74
N LEU A 247 91.23 -70.08 77.41
CA LEU A 247 91.86 -71.20 76.69
C LEU A 247 93.35 -71.32 77.02
N HIS A 248 94.08 -70.21 77.12
CA HIS A 248 95.47 -70.21 77.58
C HIS A 248 95.61 -70.70 79.02
N LEU A 249 94.63 -70.45 79.89
CA LEU A 249 94.60 -70.99 81.25
C LEU A 249 94.26 -72.50 81.30
N MET A 250 93.50 -73.02 80.33
CA MET A 250 93.16 -74.46 80.24
C MET A 250 94.26 -75.32 79.59
N LEU A 251 95.20 -74.72 78.87
CA LEU A 251 96.34 -75.43 78.23
C LEU A 251 97.57 -75.57 79.14
N LEU A 252 97.42 -75.23 80.43
CA LEU A 252 98.49 -75.23 81.45
C LEU A 252 98.19 -76.16 82.65
N VAL A 253 97.34 -77.18 82.45
CA VAL A 253 97.12 -78.32 83.36
C VAL A 253 97.15 -79.60 82.53
#